data_AF-A0A3B0BB95-F1
#
_entry.id   AF-A0A3B0BB95-F1
#
_cell.length_a   1.000
_cell.length_b   1.000
_cell.length_c   1.000
_cell.angle_alpha   90.00
_cell.angle_beta   90.00
_cell.angle_gamma   90.00
#
_symmetry.space_group_name_H-M   'P 1'
#
loop_
_entity.id
_entity.type
_entity.pdbx_description
1 polymer ?
#
loop_
_entity_poly.entity_id
_entity_poly.type
_entity_poly.pdbx_seq_one_letter_code
_entity_poly.pdbx_strand_id
1 'polypeptide(L)'
;MKMNKRNKLTASLLTGWLLLAAAMPVTAAAETSAAPSVKTDAQVAAELGVLQGDGGGVTAGYLAKATTRIQAATLFLRLKGLEQTALAYKGSDNFADAGSVGDSNKTIMSYLKANPALGWTGTGEGRFDPLSGVTDQQYYKVLLEALGYKQDADFTYEGAIAFAKSKGLSGIAEAGALRNGHIATATVEALKAKLKSGSKTLAESLVEAKVIQADKAALVKYARIGVVNDAALGSYLADENGKTLYYFTKDPKDASACKDQCAVNWPVYYADQIQVSSLMNAADFGTIVREDGKKQTTYKGMPLYTFIKDEKAGDVKGQGVNDAWFVVSFPSVKVASQDGIGSYLADAAGNTLYLFTKDTDGKSACYGTCETNWPIFYSDHMAASGELKVQDFGTIVRDDGTKQTTYKGMPLYYFVKDAKAGDVLGQGVNNVWYVIPPSASDKQAEAEQPSAQAPAGKAYAMDIFNFEFTQPEITIEAGSSITFTNKDNMQHNVVSDSLVDGKPLFQTPLFGQGESYTLTFDKPGEYTYYCAPHKAFMKGKIIVK
;
A
#
# COMPACT_ATOMS: atom_id res chain seq x y z
N MET A 1 -91.19 -10.89 -26.43
CA MET A 1 -91.50 -12.17 -27.10
C MET A 1 -90.89 -13.31 -26.29
N LYS A 2 -91.76 -14.23 -25.85
CA LYS A 2 -91.52 -15.47 -25.08
C LYS A 2 -90.20 -16.19 -25.43
N MET A 3 -89.50 -16.71 -24.42
CA MET A 3 -89.56 -18.15 -24.14
C MET A 3 -88.97 -18.49 -22.76
N ASN A 4 -89.72 -19.32 -22.06
CA ASN A 4 -89.52 -19.80 -20.69
C ASN A 4 -89.56 -21.33 -20.79
N LYS A 5 -88.64 -22.07 -20.14
CA LYS A 5 -88.78 -23.50 -19.80
C LYS A 5 -87.78 -23.79 -18.67
N ARG A 6 -88.21 -23.98 -17.41
CA ARG A 6 -88.75 -25.23 -16.81
C ARG A 6 -87.77 -26.40 -16.99
N ASN A 7 -87.37 -27.19 -16.01
CA ASN A 7 -88.06 -27.74 -14.82
C ASN A 7 -87.00 -28.59 -14.06
N LYS A 8 -86.93 -28.52 -12.72
CA LYS A 8 -87.43 -29.51 -11.73
C LYS A 8 -86.48 -30.66 -11.31
N LEU A 9 -86.29 -30.71 -9.98
CA LEU A 9 -86.35 -31.86 -9.05
C LEU A 9 -85.31 -32.99 -9.18
N THR A 10 -84.50 -33.17 -8.13
CA THR A 10 -84.56 -34.25 -7.09
C THR A 10 -83.19 -34.27 -6.37
N ALA A 11 -83.10 -33.83 -5.10
CA ALA A 11 -83.14 -34.66 -3.88
C ALA A 11 -81.97 -35.66 -3.73
N SER A 12 -81.03 -35.35 -2.83
CA SER A 12 -80.68 -36.14 -1.63
C SER A 12 -79.18 -36.35 -1.35
N LEU A 13 -78.83 -35.99 -0.10
CA LEU A 13 -77.72 -36.45 0.75
C LEU A 13 -76.27 -36.23 0.26
N LEU A 14 -75.45 -35.56 1.08
CA LEU A 14 -74.46 -36.22 1.95
C LEU A 14 -73.56 -35.20 2.67
N THR A 15 -73.39 -35.46 3.97
CA THR A 15 -72.20 -35.22 4.83
C THR A 15 -71.63 -33.81 4.96
N GLY A 16 -71.79 -33.26 6.17
CA GLY A 16 -70.98 -32.15 6.66
C GLY A 16 -69.51 -32.55 6.82
N TRP A 17 -68.62 -31.68 6.36
CA TRP A 17 -67.21 -31.67 6.70
C TRP A 17 -66.88 -30.32 7.32
N LEU A 18 -66.39 -30.36 8.55
CA LEU A 18 -65.85 -29.24 9.30
C LEU A 18 -64.49 -28.89 8.66
N LEU A 19 -64.38 -27.75 7.98
CA LEU A 19 -63.09 -27.23 7.49
C LEU A 19 -62.41 -26.44 8.61
N LEU A 20 -61.42 -27.06 9.24
CA LEU A 20 -60.47 -26.42 10.14
C LEU A 20 -59.54 -25.53 9.30
N ALA A 21 -59.73 -24.21 9.36
CA ALA A 21 -58.82 -23.26 8.71
C ALA A 21 -57.51 -23.18 9.50
N ALA A 22 -56.48 -23.89 9.03
CA ALA A 22 -55.12 -23.71 9.52
C ALA A 22 -54.56 -22.40 8.96
N ALA A 23 -54.40 -21.39 9.82
CA ALA A 23 -53.64 -20.20 9.51
C ALA A 23 -52.16 -20.60 9.35
N MET A 24 -51.66 -20.60 8.11
CA MET A 24 -50.24 -20.76 7.86
C MET A 24 -49.51 -19.46 8.23
N PRO A 25 -48.40 -19.52 9.00
CA PRO A 25 -47.57 -18.35 9.20
C PRO A 25 -46.92 -18.00 7.87
N VAL A 26 -47.14 -16.77 7.41
CA VAL A 26 -46.37 -16.17 6.31
C VAL A 26 -44.96 -15.95 6.85
N THR A 27 -44.07 -16.91 6.63
CA THR A 27 -42.64 -16.68 6.79
C THR A 27 -42.23 -15.71 5.69
N ALA A 28 -42.01 -14.44 6.05
CA ALA A 28 -41.27 -13.53 5.19
C ALA A 28 -39.92 -14.18 4.92
N ALA A 29 -39.68 -14.59 3.67
CA ALA A 29 -38.34 -14.96 3.25
C ALA A 29 -37.47 -13.71 3.50
N ALA A 30 -36.48 -13.84 4.39
CA ALA A 30 -35.44 -12.84 4.50
C ALA A 30 -34.79 -12.79 3.12
N GLU A 31 -35.10 -11.75 2.33
CA GLU A 31 -34.34 -11.44 1.12
C GLU A 31 -32.91 -11.23 1.58
N THR A 32 -32.04 -12.19 1.30
CA THR A 32 -30.61 -11.99 1.39
C THR A 32 -30.29 -10.82 0.49
N SER A 33 -30.02 -9.65 1.08
CA SER A 33 -29.66 -8.47 0.30
C SER A 33 -28.45 -8.84 -0.56
N ALA A 34 -28.64 -8.85 -1.88
CA ALA A 34 -27.52 -9.06 -2.78
C ALA A 34 -26.43 -8.06 -2.40
N ALA A 35 -25.21 -8.57 -2.18
CA ALA A 35 -24.03 -7.75 -1.96
C ALA A 35 -23.94 -6.68 -3.07
N PRO A 36 -23.39 -5.48 -2.78
CA PRO A 36 -23.26 -4.47 -3.80
C PRO A 36 -22.40 -5.04 -4.93
N SER A 37 -22.72 -4.69 -6.18
CA SER A 37 -21.89 -5.10 -7.31
C SER A 37 -20.63 -4.25 -7.28
N VAL A 38 -19.59 -4.75 -6.60
CA VAL A 38 -18.31 -4.05 -6.48
C VAL A 38 -17.36 -4.56 -7.56
N LYS A 39 -16.79 -3.63 -8.31
CA LYS A 39 -15.74 -3.92 -9.30
C LYS A 39 -14.50 -3.08 -9.06
N THR A 40 -13.34 -3.68 -9.25
CA THR A 40 -12.08 -2.94 -9.31
C THR A 40 -11.90 -2.29 -10.69
N ASP A 41 -11.11 -1.23 -10.76
CA ASP A 41 -10.72 -0.59 -12.03
C ASP A 41 -10.11 -1.63 -13.00
N ALA A 42 -9.36 -2.60 -12.49
CA ALA A 42 -8.81 -3.73 -13.26
C ALA A 42 -9.89 -4.65 -13.85
N GLN A 43 -10.91 -5.01 -13.08
CA GLN A 43 -12.03 -5.84 -13.57
C GLN A 43 -12.82 -5.09 -14.66
N VAL A 44 -13.06 -3.78 -14.46
CA VAL A 44 -13.70 -2.95 -15.48
C VAL A 44 -12.84 -2.88 -16.75
N ALA A 45 -11.55 -2.60 -16.62
CA ALA A 45 -10.63 -2.54 -17.76
C ALA A 45 -10.52 -3.90 -18.51
N ALA A 46 -10.62 -5.02 -17.78
CA ALA A 46 -10.64 -6.35 -18.36
C ALA A 46 -11.93 -6.64 -19.14
N GLU A 47 -13.10 -6.29 -18.57
CA GLU A 47 -14.39 -6.46 -19.24
C GLU A 47 -14.58 -5.57 -20.47
N LEU A 48 -13.86 -4.44 -20.51
CA LEU A 48 -13.76 -3.58 -21.69
C LEU A 48 -12.78 -4.11 -22.73
N GLY A 49 -12.07 -5.20 -22.43
CA GLY A 49 -11.05 -5.80 -23.29
C GLY A 49 -9.74 -5.03 -23.34
N VAL A 50 -9.59 -3.93 -22.59
CA VAL A 50 -8.35 -3.13 -22.56
C VAL A 50 -7.24 -3.90 -21.85
N LEU A 51 -7.55 -4.53 -20.72
CA LEU A 51 -6.58 -5.30 -19.93
C LEU A 51 -6.80 -6.80 -20.12
N GLN A 52 -5.83 -7.50 -20.73
CA GLN A 52 -6.02 -8.91 -21.11
C GLN A 52 -5.26 -9.91 -20.23
N GLY A 53 -4.30 -9.45 -19.43
CA GLY A 53 -3.46 -10.32 -18.61
C GLY A 53 -2.27 -10.93 -19.36
N ASP A 54 -1.65 -11.95 -18.75
CA ASP A 54 -0.43 -12.62 -19.22
C ASP A 54 -0.64 -14.11 -19.55
N GLY A 55 -1.84 -14.46 -20.06
CA GLY A 55 -2.24 -15.84 -20.36
C GLY A 55 -2.97 -16.53 -19.19
N GLY A 56 -2.74 -16.10 -17.95
CA GLY A 56 -3.55 -16.46 -16.77
C GLY A 56 -4.74 -15.53 -16.52
N GLY A 57 -4.98 -14.57 -17.42
CA GLY A 57 -5.94 -13.49 -17.22
C GLY A 57 -5.41 -12.37 -16.33
N VAL A 58 -6.30 -11.50 -15.86
CA VAL A 58 -5.94 -10.35 -15.01
C VAL A 58 -5.85 -10.79 -13.55
N THR A 59 -4.71 -11.37 -13.18
CA THR A 59 -4.42 -11.83 -11.82
C THR A 59 -3.81 -10.74 -10.94
N ALA A 60 -3.79 -10.93 -9.61
CA ALA A 60 -3.09 -10.03 -8.69
C ALA A 60 -1.58 -9.91 -9.02
N GLY A 61 -0.94 -11.04 -9.37
CA GLY A 61 0.45 -11.07 -9.81
C GLY A 61 0.67 -10.26 -11.09
N TYR A 62 -0.23 -10.37 -12.07
CA TYR A 62 -0.20 -9.54 -13.28
C TYR A 62 -0.35 -8.04 -12.95
N LEU A 63 -1.31 -7.69 -12.08
CA LEU A 63 -1.57 -6.29 -11.69
C LEU A 63 -0.38 -5.65 -10.97
N ALA A 64 0.43 -6.45 -10.27
CA ALA A 64 1.62 -6.00 -9.56
C ALA A 64 2.85 -5.79 -10.46
N LYS A 65 2.86 -6.29 -11.70
CA LYS A 65 4.01 -6.10 -12.61
C LYS A 65 4.11 -4.63 -13.05
N ALA A 66 5.35 -4.13 -13.07
CA ALA A 66 5.67 -2.83 -13.65
C ALA A 66 5.25 -2.78 -15.13
N THR A 67 4.70 -1.65 -15.56
CA THR A 67 4.28 -1.43 -16.95
C THR A 67 5.37 -0.68 -17.70
N THR A 68 5.84 -1.27 -18.81
CA THR A 68 6.77 -0.59 -19.71
C THR A 68 6.05 0.43 -20.59
N ARG A 69 6.81 1.40 -21.12
CA ARG A 69 6.29 2.45 -22.00
C ARG A 69 5.62 1.88 -23.26
N ILE A 70 6.20 0.85 -23.88
CA ILE A 70 5.57 0.19 -25.03
C ILE A 70 4.29 -0.56 -24.65
N GLN A 71 4.27 -1.21 -23.48
CA GLN A 71 3.07 -1.90 -23.01
C GLN A 71 1.92 -0.91 -22.75
N ALA A 72 2.21 0.23 -22.11
CA ALA A 72 1.21 1.28 -21.90
C ALA A 72 0.68 1.85 -23.24
N ALA A 73 1.54 2.00 -24.24
CA ALA A 73 1.13 2.45 -25.58
C ALA A 73 0.24 1.42 -26.29
N THR A 74 0.55 0.12 -26.18
CA THR A 74 -0.29 -0.95 -26.70
C THR A 74 -1.67 -0.97 -26.03
N LEU A 75 -1.73 -0.83 -24.70
CA LEU A 75 -2.98 -0.75 -23.95
C LEU A 75 -3.81 0.48 -24.36
N PHE A 76 -3.16 1.62 -24.57
CA PHE A 76 -3.80 2.83 -25.10
C PHE A 76 -4.36 2.63 -26.50
N LEU A 77 -3.60 2.00 -27.41
CA LEU A 77 -4.09 1.66 -28.75
C LEU A 77 -5.30 0.72 -28.68
N ARG A 78 -5.30 -0.24 -27.75
CA ARG A 78 -6.43 -1.14 -27.53
C ARG A 78 -7.67 -0.40 -27.04
N LEU A 79 -7.53 0.50 -26.08
CA LEU A 79 -8.61 1.42 -25.64
C LEU A 79 -9.19 2.21 -26.82
N LYS A 80 -8.35 2.60 -27.78
CA LYS A 80 -8.74 3.33 -28.99
C LYS A 80 -9.27 2.43 -30.12
N GLY A 81 -9.25 1.11 -29.98
CA GLY A 81 -9.62 0.17 -31.05
C GLY A 81 -8.59 0.09 -32.19
N LEU A 82 -7.36 0.56 -31.95
CA LEU A 82 -6.31 0.71 -32.96
C LEU A 82 -5.20 -0.35 -32.89
N GLU A 83 -5.21 -1.23 -31.89
CA GLU A 83 -4.14 -2.23 -31.69
C GLU A 83 -3.91 -3.10 -32.93
N GLN A 84 -4.97 -3.69 -33.50
CA GLN A 84 -4.83 -4.54 -34.69
C GLN A 84 -4.40 -3.75 -35.92
N THR A 85 -4.83 -2.49 -36.03
CA THR A 85 -4.37 -1.58 -37.09
C THR A 85 -2.88 -1.30 -36.96
N ALA A 86 -2.41 -1.07 -35.73
CA ALA A 86 -1.00 -0.85 -35.45
C ALA A 86 -0.17 -2.10 -35.73
N LEU A 87 -0.63 -3.30 -35.33
CA LEU A 87 0.04 -4.57 -35.59
C LEU A 87 0.10 -4.93 -37.09
N ALA A 88 -0.87 -4.48 -37.87
CA ALA A 88 -0.90 -4.68 -39.33
C ALA A 88 -0.08 -3.64 -40.11
N TYR A 89 0.43 -2.60 -39.46
CA TYR A 89 1.12 -1.49 -40.10
C TYR A 89 2.38 -1.96 -40.87
N LYS A 90 2.61 -1.38 -42.06
CA LYS A 90 3.69 -1.80 -42.97
C LYS A 90 4.78 -0.75 -43.16
N GLY A 91 4.71 0.37 -42.43
CA GLY A 91 5.76 1.39 -42.48
C GLY A 91 7.08 0.87 -41.91
N SER A 92 8.18 1.39 -42.44
CA SER A 92 9.54 1.02 -42.03
C SER A 92 10.24 2.12 -41.20
N ASP A 93 9.75 3.36 -41.24
CA ASP A 93 10.30 4.43 -40.40
C ASP A 93 10.03 4.14 -38.91
N ASN A 94 11.06 4.25 -38.09
CA ASN A 94 10.98 3.86 -36.67
C ASN A 94 11.89 4.71 -35.78
N PHE A 95 11.72 4.57 -34.47
CA PHE A 95 12.60 5.18 -33.48
C PHE A 95 13.97 4.50 -33.49
N ALA A 96 15.01 5.25 -33.08
CA ALA A 96 16.40 4.81 -33.12
C ALA A 96 16.65 3.54 -32.28
N ASP A 97 15.84 3.31 -31.25
CA ASP A 97 15.92 2.20 -30.31
C ASP A 97 14.92 1.07 -30.60
N ALA A 98 14.29 1.05 -31.78
CA ALA A 98 13.38 -0.03 -32.19
C ALA A 98 14.06 -1.42 -32.20
N GLY A 99 15.38 -1.48 -32.36
CA GLY A 99 16.13 -2.73 -32.27
C GLY A 99 16.08 -3.42 -30.89
N SER A 100 15.65 -2.72 -29.85
CA SER A 100 15.59 -3.23 -28.46
C SER A 100 14.38 -4.14 -28.16
N VAL A 101 13.42 -4.23 -29.07
CA VAL A 101 12.16 -4.99 -28.87
C VAL A 101 11.91 -6.02 -29.97
N GLY A 102 10.98 -6.95 -29.73
CA GLY A 102 10.53 -7.91 -30.74
C GLY A 102 9.71 -7.26 -31.86
N ASP A 103 9.51 -7.98 -32.97
CA ASP A 103 8.98 -7.41 -34.21
C ASP A 103 7.58 -6.80 -34.06
N SER A 104 6.68 -7.43 -33.31
CA SER A 104 5.34 -6.87 -33.04
C SER A 104 5.41 -5.48 -32.39
N ASN A 105 6.31 -5.30 -31.41
CA ASN A 105 6.50 -4.01 -30.75
C ASN A 105 7.18 -3.00 -31.68
N LYS A 106 8.11 -3.43 -32.55
CA LYS A 106 8.67 -2.55 -33.59
C LYS A 106 7.59 -2.01 -34.51
N THR A 107 6.65 -2.87 -34.92
CA THR A 107 5.53 -2.48 -35.79
C THR A 107 4.63 -1.47 -35.10
N ILE A 108 4.27 -1.71 -33.83
CA ILE A 108 3.50 -0.76 -33.02
C ILE A 108 4.24 0.58 -32.90
N MET A 109 5.53 0.57 -32.59
CA MET A 109 6.35 1.79 -32.50
C MET A 109 6.38 2.56 -33.82
N SER A 110 6.56 1.87 -34.95
CA SER A 110 6.51 2.50 -36.28
C SER A 110 5.15 3.13 -36.56
N TYR A 111 4.06 2.46 -36.19
CA TYR A 111 2.72 3.02 -36.30
C TYR A 111 2.54 4.27 -35.43
N LEU A 112 3.00 4.25 -34.17
CA LEU A 112 2.93 5.41 -33.28
C LEU A 112 3.74 6.59 -33.82
N LYS A 113 4.95 6.32 -34.36
CA LYS A 113 5.79 7.35 -35.00
C LYS A 113 5.09 8.02 -36.18
N ALA A 114 4.39 7.23 -37.00
CA ALA A 114 3.61 7.74 -38.12
C ALA A 114 2.31 8.45 -37.71
N ASN A 115 1.87 8.30 -36.45
CA ASN A 115 0.62 8.85 -35.92
C ASN A 115 0.86 9.67 -34.65
N PRO A 116 1.64 10.78 -34.72
CA PRO A 116 2.01 11.57 -33.54
C PRO A 116 0.81 12.19 -32.82
N ALA A 117 -0.33 12.34 -33.51
CA ALA A 117 -1.59 12.83 -32.92
C ALA A 117 -2.17 11.93 -31.82
N LEU A 118 -1.67 10.69 -31.68
CA LEU A 118 -1.99 9.77 -30.58
C LEU A 118 -1.26 10.10 -29.28
N GLY A 119 -0.35 11.08 -29.30
CA GLY A 119 0.36 11.59 -28.12
C GLY A 119 1.56 10.76 -27.67
N TRP A 120 1.79 9.60 -28.27
CA TRP A 120 2.95 8.75 -28.02
C TRP A 120 4.16 9.21 -28.84
N THR A 121 4.75 10.33 -28.44
CA THR A 121 5.96 10.87 -29.04
C THR A 121 7.22 10.26 -28.41
N GLY A 122 8.35 10.43 -29.10
CA GLY A 122 9.65 10.03 -28.58
C GLY A 122 10.05 10.80 -27.31
N THR A 123 11.03 10.27 -26.58
CA THR A 123 11.60 10.84 -25.35
C THR A 123 12.71 11.87 -25.61
N GLY A 124 13.11 12.02 -26.87
CA GLY A 124 14.23 12.86 -27.30
C GLY A 124 15.14 12.08 -28.25
N GLU A 125 15.96 12.78 -29.04
CA GLU A 125 17.01 12.16 -29.89
C GLU A 125 16.51 11.04 -30.83
N GLY A 126 15.22 11.09 -31.21
CA GLY A 126 14.60 10.05 -32.04
C GLY A 126 14.35 8.71 -31.34
N ARG A 127 14.42 8.65 -30.00
CA ARG A 127 14.18 7.45 -29.18
C ARG A 127 12.75 7.37 -28.66
N PHE A 128 12.29 6.18 -28.31
CA PHE A 128 10.99 5.94 -27.64
C PHE A 128 11.13 5.45 -26.20
N ASP A 129 12.23 4.77 -25.87
CA ASP A 129 12.54 4.05 -24.63
C ASP A 129 11.47 2.99 -24.26
N PRO A 130 11.25 1.99 -25.14
CA PRO A 130 10.11 1.09 -25.03
C PRO A 130 10.10 0.22 -23.78
N LEU A 131 11.27 -0.19 -23.29
CA LEU A 131 11.41 -1.09 -22.13
C LEU A 131 11.45 -0.36 -20.79
N SER A 132 11.57 0.98 -20.80
CA SER A 132 11.54 1.78 -19.58
C SER A 132 10.16 1.77 -18.94
N GLY A 133 10.11 1.90 -17.61
CA GLY A 133 8.85 2.10 -16.89
C GLY A 133 8.14 3.37 -17.37
N VAL A 134 6.83 3.27 -17.60
CA VAL A 134 6.01 4.45 -17.93
C VAL A 134 5.73 5.25 -16.65
N THR A 135 5.80 6.58 -16.74
CA THR A 135 5.46 7.46 -15.62
C THR A 135 3.98 7.88 -15.64
N ASP A 136 3.46 8.29 -14.49
CA ASP A 136 2.14 8.91 -14.34
C ASP A 136 1.96 10.13 -15.26
N GLN A 137 2.96 11.00 -15.34
CA GLN A 137 2.94 12.18 -16.20
C GLN A 137 2.84 11.79 -17.67
N GLN A 138 3.62 10.81 -18.12
CA GLN A 138 3.58 10.32 -19.50
C GLN A 138 2.22 9.70 -19.83
N TYR A 139 1.66 8.89 -18.92
CA TYR A 139 0.42 8.19 -19.17
C TYR A 139 -0.80 9.12 -19.10
N TYR A 140 -0.87 10.01 -18.10
CA TYR A 140 -1.94 11.00 -18.05
C TYR A 140 -1.90 11.99 -19.21
N LYS A 141 -0.71 12.37 -19.68
CA LYS A 141 -0.57 13.20 -20.90
C LYS A 141 -1.27 12.54 -22.10
N VAL A 142 -1.05 11.25 -22.36
CA VAL A 142 -1.68 10.58 -23.51
C VAL A 142 -3.19 10.37 -23.31
N LEU A 143 -3.65 10.15 -22.07
CA LEU A 143 -5.09 10.07 -21.78
C LEU A 143 -5.79 11.41 -21.96
N LEU A 144 -5.15 12.53 -21.59
CA LEU A 144 -5.62 13.87 -21.90
C LEU A 144 -5.77 14.09 -23.41
N GLU A 145 -4.84 13.55 -24.21
CA GLU A 145 -4.97 13.57 -25.67
C GLU A 145 -6.12 12.74 -26.20
N ALA A 146 -6.40 11.57 -25.61
CA ALA A 146 -7.61 10.80 -25.93
C ALA A 146 -8.90 11.56 -25.58
N LEU A 147 -8.86 12.41 -24.55
CA LEU A 147 -9.94 13.32 -24.17
C LEU A 147 -10.04 14.57 -25.09
N GLY A 148 -9.11 14.74 -26.01
CA GLY A 148 -9.08 15.83 -26.98
C GLY A 148 -8.32 17.09 -26.53
N TYR A 149 -7.67 17.06 -25.36
CA TYR A 149 -6.77 18.12 -24.93
C TYR A 149 -5.39 17.95 -25.59
N LYS A 150 -4.67 19.03 -25.83
CA LYS A 150 -3.37 18.99 -26.51
C LYS A 150 -2.29 19.65 -25.67
N GLN A 151 -1.14 18.98 -25.59
CA GLN A 151 0.06 19.55 -25.00
C GLN A 151 0.44 20.83 -25.77
N ASP A 152 0.90 21.83 -25.03
CA ASP A 152 1.33 23.16 -25.49
C ASP A 152 0.22 24.02 -26.10
N ALA A 153 -1.03 23.51 -26.15
CA ALA A 153 -2.23 24.28 -26.46
C ALA A 153 -3.17 24.43 -25.25
N ASP A 154 -3.36 23.35 -24.49
CA ASP A 154 -4.24 23.31 -23.31
C ASP A 154 -3.47 23.19 -21.99
N PHE A 155 -2.29 22.54 -22.02
CA PHE A 155 -1.43 22.33 -20.86
C PHE A 155 0.03 22.15 -21.30
N THR A 156 0.99 22.54 -20.46
CA THR A 156 2.41 22.23 -20.69
C THR A 156 2.73 20.82 -20.19
N TYR A 157 3.82 20.22 -20.67
CA TYR A 157 4.25 18.91 -20.15
C TYR A 157 4.43 18.92 -18.62
N GLU A 158 5.10 19.93 -18.08
CA GLU A 158 5.28 20.14 -16.63
C GLU A 158 3.95 20.26 -15.87
N GLY A 159 2.96 20.93 -16.47
CA GLY A 159 1.62 21.10 -15.90
C GLY A 159 0.66 19.92 -16.11
N ALA A 160 1.08 18.85 -16.78
CA ALA A 160 0.19 17.77 -17.20
C ALA A 160 -0.54 17.08 -16.04
N ILE A 161 0.14 16.82 -14.91
CA ILE A 161 -0.48 16.18 -13.73
C ILE A 161 -1.55 17.09 -13.11
N ALA A 162 -1.24 18.37 -12.90
CA ALA A 162 -2.19 19.32 -12.34
C ALA A 162 -3.41 19.49 -13.25
N PHE A 163 -3.19 19.52 -14.57
CA PHE A 163 -4.27 19.59 -15.55
C PHE A 163 -5.12 18.31 -15.55
N ALA A 164 -4.49 17.12 -15.53
CA ALA A 164 -5.18 15.83 -15.42
C ALA A 164 -6.09 15.78 -14.18
N LYS A 165 -5.58 16.22 -13.03
CA LYS A 165 -6.35 16.34 -11.78
C LYS A 165 -7.59 17.21 -11.95
N SER A 166 -7.48 18.35 -12.65
CA SER A 166 -8.64 19.21 -12.96
C SER A 166 -9.72 18.54 -13.82
N LYS A 167 -9.39 17.43 -14.48
CA LYS A 167 -10.30 16.62 -15.31
C LYS A 167 -10.75 15.33 -14.60
N GLY A 168 -10.39 15.14 -13.34
CA GLY A 168 -10.74 13.95 -12.54
C GLY A 168 -9.78 12.77 -12.75
N LEU A 169 -8.59 13.01 -13.29
CA LEU A 169 -7.54 12.00 -13.48
C LEU A 169 -6.45 12.24 -12.43
N SER A 170 -6.50 11.52 -11.32
CA SER A 170 -5.54 11.72 -10.22
C SER A 170 -5.15 10.45 -9.44
N GLY A 171 -5.85 9.33 -9.62
CA GLY A 171 -5.63 8.10 -8.84
C GLY A 171 -4.28 7.41 -9.05
N ILE A 172 -3.45 7.84 -9.99
CA ILE A 172 -2.07 7.36 -10.16
C ILE A 172 -1.01 8.47 -10.01
N ALA A 173 -1.42 9.69 -9.65
CA ALA A 173 -0.47 10.76 -9.40
C ALA A 173 0.47 10.35 -8.26
N GLU A 174 1.78 10.54 -8.47
CA GLU A 174 2.82 10.22 -7.47
C GLU A 174 2.92 8.74 -7.10
N ALA A 175 2.32 7.84 -7.89
CA ALA A 175 2.36 6.39 -7.66
C ALA A 175 3.76 5.76 -7.89
N GLY A 176 4.74 6.57 -8.32
CA GLY A 176 6.08 6.09 -8.67
C GLY A 176 6.09 5.24 -9.93
N ALA A 177 6.79 4.10 -9.89
CA ALA A 177 6.81 3.16 -11.01
C ALA A 177 5.40 2.58 -11.25
N LEU A 178 4.83 2.87 -12.41
CA LEU A 178 3.49 2.40 -12.72
C LEU A 178 3.47 0.88 -12.91
N ARG A 179 2.40 0.28 -12.42
CA ARG A 179 2.09 -1.15 -12.51
C ARG A 179 0.81 -1.33 -13.32
N ASN A 180 0.53 -2.54 -13.77
CA ASN A 180 -0.64 -2.79 -14.60
C ASN A 180 -1.96 -2.40 -13.90
N GLY A 181 -2.03 -2.50 -12.56
CA GLY A 181 -3.16 -1.99 -11.78
C GLY A 181 -3.33 -0.45 -11.87
N HIS A 182 -2.24 0.30 -11.85
CA HIS A 182 -2.26 1.76 -12.04
C HIS A 182 -2.79 2.12 -13.43
N ILE A 183 -2.33 1.41 -14.47
CA ILE A 183 -2.79 1.65 -15.84
C ILE A 183 -4.30 1.43 -15.96
N ALA A 184 -4.84 0.40 -15.31
CA ALA A 184 -6.27 0.17 -15.26
C ALA A 184 -7.01 1.32 -14.57
N THR A 185 -6.53 1.77 -13.41
CA THR A 185 -7.08 2.92 -12.67
C THR A 185 -7.16 4.17 -13.55
N ALA A 186 -6.05 4.59 -14.15
CA ALA A 186 -6.00 5.77 -15.00
C ALA A 186 -6.86 5.63 -16.27
N THR A 187 -6.90 4.42 -16.87
CA THR A 187 -7.77 4.13 -18.02
C THR A 187 -9.24 4.36 -17.67
N VAL A 188 -9.69 3.86 -16.52
CA VAL A 188 -11.11 4.02 -16.15
C VAL A 188 -11.44 5.45 -15.72
N GLU A 189 -10.52 6.16 -15.08
CA GLU A 189 -10.68 7.61 -14.85
C GLU A 189 -10.89 8.36 -16.17
N ALA A 190 -10.05 8.09 -17.18
CA ALA A 190 -10.19 8.71 -18.49
C ALA A 190 -11.51 8.35 -19.18
N LEU A 191 -11.96 7.10 -19.07
CA LEU A 191 -13.24 6.66 -19.63
C LEU A 191 -14.44 7.41 -19.04
N LYS A 192 -14.38 7.76 -17.75
CA LYS A 192 -15.40 8.56 -17.05
C LYS A 192 -15.32 10.05 -17.37
N ALA A 193 -14.14 10.54 -17.71
CA ALA A 193 -13.93 11.96 -17.94
C ALA A 193 -14.62 12.47 -19.22
N LYS A 194 -15.06 13.73 -19.18
CA LYS A 194 -15.69 14.41 -20.30
C LYS A 194 -14.66 14.81 -21.36
N LEU A 195 -15.03 14.66 -22.62
CA LEU A 195 -14.25 15.14 -23.75
C LEU A 195 -14.17 16.67 -23.75
N LYS A 196 -13.09 17.21 -24.30
CA LYS A 196 -12.94 18.66 -24.53
C LYS A 196 -14.07 19.23 -25.40
N SER A 197 -14.54 18.45 -26.38
CA SER A 197 -15.48 18.88 -27.42
C SER A 197 -16.95 18.95 -26.98
N GLY A 198 -17.30 18.52 -25.75
CA GLY A 198 -18.70 18.56 -25.33
C GLY A 198 -18.98 17.87 -23.99
N SER A 199 -20.25 17.50 -23.80
CA SER A 199 -20.73 16.91 -22.55
C SER A 199 -20.51 15.40 -22.44
N LYS A 200 -20.17 14.72 -23.55
CA LYS A 200 -19.96 13.27 -23.60
C LYS A 200 -18.67 12.87 -22.90
N THR A 201 -18.71 11.71 -22.25
CA THR A 201 -17.55 11.02 -21.71
C THR A 201 -16.74 10.33 -22.81
N LEU A 202 -15.48 9.96 -22.51
CA LEU A 202 -14.69 9.14 -23.43
C LEU A 202 -15.34 7.78 -23.69
N ALA A 203 -15.92 7.15 -22.68
CA ALA A 203 -16.64 5.88 -22.85
C ALA A 203 -17.81 6.02 -23.86
N GLU A 204 -18.64 7.05 -23.73
CA GLU A 204 -19.75 7.30 -24.66
C GLU A 204 -19.26 7.53 -26.10
N SER A 205 -18.17 8.28 -26.27
CA SER A 205 -17.56 8.49 -27.58
C SER A 205 -17.01 7.20 -28.20
N LEU A 206 -16.41 6.32 -27.38
CA LEU A 206 -15.92 5.02 -27.84
C LEU A 206 -17.06 4.06 -28.21
N VAL A 207 -18.21 4.15 -27.54
CA VAL A 207 -19.43 3.42 -27.94
C VAL A 207 -19.94 3.92 -29.28
N GLU A 208 -20.00 5.24 -29.49
CA GLU A 208 -20.42 5.83 -30.78
C GLU A 208 -19.49 5.43 -31.93
N ALA A 209 -18.19 5.37 -31.65
CA ALA A 209 -17.18 4.88 -32.58
C ALA A 209 -17.18 3.34 -32.75
N LYS A 210 -18.07 2.62 -32.04
CA LYS A 210 -18.17 1.15 -32.02
C LYS A 210 -16.87 0.43 -31.59
N VAL A 211 -16.05 1.10 -30.79
CA VAL A 211 -14.85 0.53 -30.18
C VAL A 211 -15.22 -0.30 -28.96
N ILE A 212 -16.20 0.17 -28.17
CA ILE A 212 -16.71 -0.50 -26.97
C ILE A 212 -18.20 -0.77 -27.15
N GLN A 213 -18.70 -1.90 -26.63
CA GLN A 213 -20.13 -2.22 -26.66
C GLN A 213 -20.92 -1.33 -25.68
N ALA A 214 -22.16 -0.97 -26.06
CA ALA A 214 -22.97 0.00 -25.30
C ALA A 214 -23.31 -0.46 -23.87
N ASP A 215 -23.52 -1.77 -23.67
CA ASP A 215 -23.74 -2.38 -22.36
C ASP A 215 -22.53 -2.24 -21.43
N LYS A 216 -21.32 -2.22 -21.98
CA LYS A 216 -20.07 -2.03 -21.22
C LYS A 216 -19.85 -0.58 -20.78
N ALA A 217 -20.46 0.41 -21.43
CA ALA A 217 -20.40 1.79 -20.98
C ALA A 217 -21.20 2.05 -19.68
N ALA A 218 -22.05 1.12 -19.25
CA ALA A 218 -22.67 1.19 -17.93
C ALA A 218 -21.64 1.02 -16.79
N LEU A 219 -20.52 0.31 -17.04
CA LEU A 219 -19.48 0.05 -16.03
C LEU A 219 -18.82 1.34 -15.53
N VAL A 220 -18.79 2.39 -16.35
CA VAL A 220 -18.18 3.67 -15.98
C VAL A 220 -19.14 4.58 -15.20
N LYS A 221 -20.39 4.14 -14.97
CA LYS A 221 -21.40 4.86 -14.15
C LYS A 221 -21.42 4.41 -12.70
N TYR A 222 -20.61 3.42 -12.33
CA TYR A 222 -20.51 2.93 -10.95
C TYR A 222 -20.02 4.06 -10.04
N ALA A 223 -20.62 4.16 -8.84
CA ALA A 223 -20.21 5.11 -7.82
C ALA A 223 -18.77 4.79 -7.39
N ARG A 224 -17.91 5.80 -7.28
CA ARG A 224 -16.50 5.59 -6.94
C ARG A 224 -16.32 5.72 -5.44
N ILE A 225 -15.75 4.69 -4.82
CA ILE A 225 -15.10 4.86 -3.53
C ILE A 225 -13.59 4.93 -3.82
N GLY A 226 -13.02 6.11 -3.59
CA GLY A 226 -11.62 6.41 -3.82
C GLY A 226 -10.80 6.39 -2.53
N VAL A 227 -9.49 6.36 -2.69
CA VAL A 227 -8.53 6.61 -1.61
C VAL A 227 -7.97 8.01 -1.80
N VAL A 228 -8.01 8.82 -0.75
CA VAL A 228 -7.51 10.20 -0.71
C VAL A 228 -6.41 10.28 0.33
N ASN A 229 -5.33 10.99 0.02
CA ASN A 229 -4.22 11.20 0.94
C ASN A 229 -4.42 12.50 1.73
N ASP A 230 -4.23 12.43 3.05
CA ASP A 230 -4.12 13.56 3.96
C ASP A 230 -2.81 13.49 4.74
N ALA A 231 -2.18 14.65 4.96
CA ALA A 231 -0.87 14.73 5.59
C ALA A 231 -0.88 14.33 7.08
N ALA A 232 -2.02 14.48 7.75
CA ALA A 232 -2.18 14.20 9.19
C ALA A 232 -2.80 12.82 9.44
N LEU A 233 -3.81 12.44 8.65
CA LEU A 233 -4.57 11.19 8.83
C LEU A 233 -4.04 10.02 7.99
N GLY A 234 -3.12 10.29 7.06
CA GLY A 234 -2.71 9.31 6.07
C GLY A 234 -3.74 9.17 4.95
N SER A 235 -3.77 8.00 4.32
CA SER A 235 -4.77 7.70 3.28
C SER A 235 -6.12 7.37 3.92
N TYR A 236 -7.23 7.77 3.31
CA TYR A 236 -8.58 7.41 3.78
C TYR A 236 -9.57 7.28 2.62
N LEU A 237 -10.73 6.66 2.88
CA LEU A 237 -11.78 6.49 1.90
C LEU A 237 -12.65 7.73 1.74
N ALA A 238 -12.94 8.07 0.49
CA ALA A 238 -13.90 9.11 0.12
C ALA A 238 -14.83 8.64 -1.00
N ASP A 239 -16.03 9.21 -1.07
CA ASP A 239 -16.98 8.95 -2.15
C ASP A 239 -16.61 9.67 -3.46
N GLU A 240 -17.46 9.50 -4.47
CA GLU A 240 -17.25 10.07 -5.81
C GLU A 240 -17.27 11.61 -5.85
N ASN A 241 -17.79 12.25 -4.80
CA ASN A 241 -17.82 13.69 -4.63
C ASN A 241 -16.69 14.18 -3.71
N GLY A 242 -15.82 13.27 -3.25
CA GLY A 242 -14.73 13.55 -2.32
C GLY A 242 -15.17 13.76 -0.88
N LYS A 243 -16.40 13.35 -0.50
CA LYS A 243 -16.82 13.34 0.90
C LYS A 243 -16.13 12.19 1.62
N THR A 244 -15.55 12.51 2.77
CA THR A 244 -14.89 11.52 3.64
C THR A 244 -15.87 10.47 4.11
N LEU A 245 -15.46 9.20 4.06
CA LEU A 245 -16.22 8.07 4.57
C LEU A 245 -15.76 7.72 5.98
N TYR A 246 -16.73 7.60 6.88
CA TYR A 246 -16.56 7.34 8.31
C TYR A 246 -17.14 5.99 8.70
N TYR A 247 -16.65 5.47 9.82
CA TYR A 247 -17.29 4.40 10.56
C TYR A 247 -17.58 4.83 12.01
N PHE A 248 -18.51 4.13 12.64
CA PHE A 248 -18.91 4.36 14.02
C PHE A 248 -18.46 3.19 14.90
N THR A 249 -17.65 3.45 15.93
CA THR A 249 -17.08 2.38 16.78
C THR A 249 -18.12 1.63 17.60
N LYS A 250 -19.33 2.20 17.75
CA LYS A 250 -20.44 1.57 18.49
C LYS A 250 -21.33 0.73 17.59
N ASP A 251 -21.07 0.70 16.29
CA ASP A 251 -21.79 -0.21 15.39
C ASP A 251 -21.34 -1.66 15.64
N PRO A 252 -22.27 -2.60 15.84
CA PRO A 252 -21.94 -4.02 15.81
C PRO A 252 -21.47 -4.42 14.40
N LYS A 253 -20.72 -5.52 14.31
CA LYS A 253 -20.32 -6.07 13.02
C LYS A 253 -21.56 -6.35 12.16
N ASP A 254 -21.53 -5.86 10.91
CA ASP A 254 -22.57 -6.05 9.90
C ASP A 254 -23.96 -5.50 10.29
N ALA A 255 -24.03 -4.52 11.19
CA ALA A 255 -25.26 -3.80 11.52
C ALA A 255 -24.98 -2.36 11.99
N SER A 256 -25.97 -1.47 11.88
CA SER A 256 -25.85 -0.06 12.28
C SER A 256 -26.69 0.25 13.52
N ALA A 257 -26.05 0.80 14.55
CA ALA A 257 -26.69 1.38 15.72
C ALA A 257 -27.06 2.86 15.53
N CYS A 258 -26.51 3.53 14.51
CA CYS A 258 -26.78 4.93 14.23
C CYS A 258 -28.15 5.13 13.55
N LYS A 259 -29.14 5.62 14.30
CA LYS A 259 -30.51 5.90 13.84
C LYS A 259 -31.03 7.27 14.25
N ASP A 260 -32.17 7.67 13.68
CA ASP A 260 -32.84 8.94 13.96
C ASP A 260 -31.88 10.13 13.83
N GLN A 261 -31.76 10.97 14.86
CA GLN A 261 -30.88 12.14 14.86
C GLN A 261 -29.41 11.78 14.59
N CYS A 262 -28.98 10.57 14.95
CA CYS A 262 -27.65 10.10 14.59
C CYS A 262 -27.50 10.05 13.06
N ALA A 263 -28.42 9.41 12.36
CA ALA A 263 -28.39 9.28 10.90
C ALA A 263 -28.65 10.59 10.16
N VAL A 264 -29.24 11.59 10.82
CA VAL A 264 -29.32 12.97 10.30
C VAL A 264 -27.96 13.66 10.33
N ASN A 265 -27.21 13.52 11.43
CA ASN A 265 -25.89 14.12 11.58
C ASN A 265 -24.81 13.35 10.82
N TRP A 266 -25.01 12.04 10.67
CA TRP A 266 -24.16 11.08 9.98
C TRP A 266 -24.95 10.36 8.90
N PRO A 267 -25.21 11.02 7.76
CA PRO A 267 -25.94 10.38 6.67
C PRO A 267 -25.23 9.10 6.23
N VAL A 268 -26.00 8.01 6.09
CA VAL A 268 -25.47 6.72 5.61
C VAL A 268 -24.97 6.86 4.17
N TYR A 269 -23.87 6.19 3.86
CA TYR A 269 -23.42 6.04 2.48
C TYR A 269 -23.96 4.73 1.90
N TYR A 270 -24.55 4.81 0.70
CA TYR A 270 -25.03 3.63 -0.02
C TYR A 270 -24.90 3.79 -1.54
N ALA A 271 -24.46 2.73 -2.21
CA ALA A 271 -24.51 2.60 -3.66
C ALA A 271 -24.71 1.13 -4.06
N ASP A 272 -25.59 0.86 -5.03
CA ASP A 272 -25.83 -0.49 -5.55
C ASP A 272 -24.63 -1.04 -6.37
N GLN A 273 -23.94 -0.15 -7.07
CA GLN A 273 -22.81 -0.47 -7.94
C GLN A 273 -21.62 0.40 -7.56
N ILE A 274 -20.58 -0.24 -7.06
CA ILE A 274 -19.40 0.43 -6.52
C ILE A 274 -18.19 0.10 -7.38
N GLN A 275 -17.40 1.12 -7.66
CA GLN A 275 -16.12 0.99 -8.30
C GLN A 275 -15.00 1.46 -7.37
N VAL A 276 -13.96 0.65 -7.28
CA VAL A 276 -12.78 0.90 -6.44
C VAL A 276 -11.50 0.76 -7.24
N SER A 277 -10.41 1.32 -6.72
CA SER A 277 -9.08 1.18 -7.33
C SER A 277 -8.68 -0.30 -7.49
N SER A 278 -7.85 -0.59 -8.50
CA SER A 278 -7.26 -1.93 -8.69
C SER A 278 -6.45 -2.44 -7.50
N LEU A 279 -6.07 -1.55 -6.58
CA LEU A 279 -5.34 -1.87 -5.36
C LEU A 279 -6.26 -2.29 -4.20
N MET A 280 -7.57 -2.03 -4.31
CA MET A 280 -8.56 -2.42 -3.30
C MET A 280 -9.05 -3.84 -3.51
N ASN A 281 -9.44 -4.50 -2.41
CA ASN A 281 -10.16 -5.75 -2.47
C ASN A 281 -11.66 -5.50 -2.55
N ALA A 282 -12.29 -5.85 -3.67
CA ALA A 282 -13.74 -5.72 -3.84
C ALA A 282 -14.55 -6.49 -2.78
N ALA A 283 -14.00 -7.60 -2.26
CA ALA A 283 -14.66 -8.41 -1.22
C ALA A 283 -14.71 -7.73 0.16
N ASP A 284 -13.92 -6.68 0.38
CA ASP A 284 -14.01 -5.90 1.61
C ASP A 284 -15.28 -5.04 1.64
N PHE A 285 -15.97 -4.86 0.50
CA PHE A 285 -17.18 -4.06 0.44
C PHE A 285 -18.43 -4.94 0.49
N GLY A 286 -19.37 -4.52 1.33
CA GLY A 286 -20.62 -5.23 1.54
C GLY A 286 -21.82 -4.30 1.58
N THR A 287 -22.99 -4.89 1.84
CA THR A 287 -24.22 -4.15 2.07
C THR A 287 -24.95 -4.78 3.24
N ILE A 288 -25.46 -3.94 4.11
CA ILE A 288 -26.41 -4.32 5.15
C ILE A 288 -27.76 -3.71 4.85
N VAL A 289 -28.82 -4.37 5.31
CA VAL A 289 -30.17 -3.79 5.39
C VAL A 289 -30.38 -3.37 6.83
N ARG A 290 -30.62 -2.08 7.03
CA ARG A 290 -30.86 -1.48 8.35
C ARG A 290 -32.27 -1.84 8.84
N GLU A 291 -32.53 -1.62 10.13
CA GLU A 291 -33.86 -1.82 10.74
C GLU A 291 -34.97 -1.00 10.05
N ASP A 292 -34.62 0.15 9.47
CA ASP A 292 -35.53 1.02 8.72
C ASP A 292 -35.76 0.57 7.25
N GLY A 293 -35.20 -0.58 6.86
CA GLY A 293 -35.28 -1.14 5.52
C GLY A 293 -34.33 -0.50 4.51
N LYS A 294 -33.59 0.56 4.88
CA LYS A 294 -32.61 1.18 3.97
C LYS A 294 -31.34 0.34 3.89
N LYS A 295 -30.76 0.29 2.70
CA LYS A 295 -29.46 -0.32 2.49
C LYS A 295 -28.33 0.65 2.86
N GLN A 296 -27.22 0.10 3.32
CA GLN A 296 -26.02 0.86 3.65
C GLN A 296 -24.78 0.05 3.23
N THR A 297 -23.82 0.73 2.60
CA THR A 297 -22.56 0.11 2.19
C THR A 297 -21.70 -0.13 3.42
N THR A 298 -21.00 -1.27 3.45
CA THR A 298 -20.01 -1.57 4.49
C THR A 298 -18.61 -1.70 3.90
N TYR A 299 -17.59 -1.45 4.72
CA TYR A 299 -16.20 -1.77 4.44
C TYR A 299 -15.64 -2.64 5.58
N LYS A 300 -15.16 -3.85 5.26
CA LYS A 300 -14.76 -4.89 6.20
C LYS A 300 -15.83 -5.17 7.29
N GLY A 301 -17.10 -5.03 6.91
CA GLY A 301 -18.27 -5.20 7.78
C GLY A 301 -18.62 -3.98 8.66
N MET A 302 -17.89 -2.88 8.54
CA MET A 302 -18.21 -1.61 9.21
C MET A 302 -19.15 -0.77 8.32
N PRO A 303 -20.31 -0.30 8.83
CA PRO A 303 -21.20 0.58 8.08
C PRO A 303 -20.54 1.93 7.75
N LEU A 304 -20.73 2.39 6.51
CA LEU A 304 -20.13 3.63 6.01
C LEU A 304 -21.08 4.82 6.12
N TYR A 305 -20.54 5.96 6.53
CA TYR A 305 -21.27 7.22 6.71
C TYR A 305 -20.52 8.38 6.07
N THR A 306 -21.24 9.45 5.77
CA THR A 306 -20.70 10.80 5.55
C THR A 306 -21.03 11.65 6.78
N PHE A 307 -20.42 12.83 6.89
CA PHE A 307 -20.69 13.75 7.99
C PHE A 307 -21.29 15.06 7.50
N ILE A 308 -22.41 15.49 8.10
CA ILE A 308 -23.16 16.66 7.63
C ILE A 308 -22.36 17.98 7.69
N LYS A 309 -21.35 18.07 8.57
CA LYS A 309 -20.49 19.27 8.68
C LYS A 309 -19.33 19.28 7.70
N ASP A 310 -19.09 18.18 6.99
CA ASP A 310 -18.16 18.17 5.87
C ASP A 310 -18.88 18.83 4.69
N GLU A 311 -18.48 20.05 4.36
CA GLU A 311 -19.13 20.88 3.35
C GLU A 311 -18.40 20.75 2.02
N LYS A 312 -17.08 20.55 2.06
CA LYS A 312 -16.21 20.46 0.88
C LYS A 312 -15.58 19.07 0.78
N ALA A 313 -15.16 18.73 -0.43
CA ALA A 313 -14.35 17.54 -0.66
C ALA A 313 -13.06 17.63 0.17
N GLY A 314 -12.70 16.52 0.84
CA GLY A 314 -11.54 16.45 1.74
C GLY A 314 -11.74 17.07 3.12
N ASP A 315 -12.93 17.60 3.44
CA ASP A 315 -13.25 17.91 4.84
C ASP A 315 -13.24 16.60 5.65
N VAL A 316 -12.54 16.60 6.79
CA VAL A 316 -12.42 15.46 7.70
C VAL A 316 -12.95 15.77 9.10
N LYS A 317 -13.92 16.71 9.23
CA LYS A 317 -14.33 17.30 10.52
C LYS A 317 -15.03 16.30 11.44
N GLY A 318 -15.46 15.16 10.90
CA GLY A 318 -16.02 14.06 11.68
C GLY A 318 -14.99 13.24 12.46
N GLN A 319 -13.69 13.40 12.16
CA GLN A 319 -12.64 12.60 12.79
C GLN A 319 -12.59 12.85 14.29
N GLY A 320 -12.70 11.77 15.09
CA GLY A 320 -12.64 11.80 16.54
C GLY A 320 -13.87 12.40 17.22
N VAL A 321 -14.96 12.68 16.50
CA VAL A 321 -16.18 13.24 17.13
C VAL A 321 -16.70 12.27 18.18
N ASN A 322 -16.86 12.76 19.42
CA ASN A 322 -17.31 11.99 20.60
C ASN A 322 -16.49 10.71 20.87
N ASP A 323 -15.22 10.67 20.46
CA ASP A 323 -14.34 9.50 20.59
C ASP A 323 -14.92 8.22 19.99
N ALA A 324 -15.85 8.37 19.02
CA ALA A 324 -16.60 7.24 18.48
C ALA A 324 -16.70 7.25 16.95
N TRP A 325 -16.41 8.37 16.30
CA TRP A 325 -16.49 8.51 14.85
C TRP A 325 -15.10 8.69 14.27
N PHE A 326 -14.74 7.86 13.31
CA PHE A 326 -13.42 7.86 12.73
C PHE A 326 -13.48 7.69 11.23
N VAL A 327 -12.57 8.35 10.52
CA VAL A 327 -12.37 8.13 9.09
C VAL A 327 -11.99 6.67 8.85
N VAL A 328 -12.41 6.13 7.72
CA VAL A 328 -11.88 4.84 7.26
C VAL A 328 -10.50 5.09 6.66
N SER A 329 -9.47 5.08 7.51
CA SER A 329 -8.08 5.32 7.11
C SER A 329 -7.27 4.05 6.91
N PHE A 330 -6.14 4.21 6.25
CA PHE A 330 -5.08 3.23 6.09
C PHE A 330 -3.83 3.70 6.82
N PRO A 331 -3.01 2.79 7.36
CA PRO A 331 -1.75 3.18 7.97
C PRO A 331 -0.86 3.93 6.98
N SER A 332 -0.20 4.99 7.44
CA SER A 332 0.73 5.79 6.63
C SER A 332 2.03 5.99 7.39
N VAL A 333 3.07 6.43 6.68
CA VAL A 333 4.42 6.62 7.25
C VAL A 333 4.80 8.09 7.20
N LYS A 334 5.44 8.58 8.26
CA LYS A 334 6.01 9.92 8.37
C LYS A 334 7.45 9.85 8.87
N VAL A 335 8.16 10.97 8.76
CA VAL A 335 9.45 11.15 9.41
C VAL A 335 9.23 11.68 10.83
N ALA A 336 9.83 11.02 11.81
CA ALA A 336 9.99 11.48 13.17
C ALA A 336 11.49 11.71 13.46
N SER A 337 11.81 12.34 14.58
CA SER A 337 13.20 12.60 14.97
C SER A 337 13.34 12.55 16.48
N GLN A 338 14.48 12.05 16.95
CA GLN A 338 14.82 12.04 18.37
C GLN A 338 16.32 12.29 18.56
N ASP A 339 16.67 13.09 19.58
CA ASP A 339 18.06 13.36 19.95
C ASP A 339 18.81 12.06 20.25
N GLY A 340 20.03 11.93 19.72
CA GLY A 340 20.85 10.72 19.83
C GLY A 340 20.46 9.56 18.91
N ILE A 341 19.32 9.66 18.19
CA ILE A 341 18.85 8.68 17.21
C ILE A 341 18.87 9.25 15.79
N GLY A 342 18.57 10.54 15.64
CA GLY A 342 18.38 11.18 14.34
C GLY A 342 16.95 11.03 13.82
N SER A 343 16.79 11.21 12.51
CA SER A 343 15.50 11.07 11.83
C SER A 343 15.20 9.59 11.54
N TYR A 344 13.96 9.18 11.75
CA TYR A 344 13.50 7.82 11.53
C TYR A 344 12.07 7.74 11.03
N LEU A 345 11.68 6.59 10.47
CA LEU A 345 10.30 6.32 10.04
C LEU A 345 9.41 5.97 11.23
N ALA A 346 8.23 6.59 11.27
CA ALA A 346 7.17 6.26 12.20
C ALA A 346 5.83 6.20 11.45
N ASP A 347 4.83 5.53 12.03
CA ASP A 347 3.49 5.58 11.48
C ASP A 347 2.79 6.94 11.72
N ALA A 348 1.57 7.12 11.22
CA ALA A 348 0.78 8.33 11.42
C ALA A 348 0.60 8.71 12.90
N ALA A 349 0.43 7.71 13.78
CA ALA A 349 0.29 7.89 15.22
C ALA A 349 1.63 8.20 15.91
N GLY A 350 2.76 8.02 15.23
CA GLY A 350 4.11 8.26 15.75
C GLY A 350 4.75 7.03 16.38
N ASN A 351 4.20 5.82 16.16
CA ASN A 351 4.86 4.59 16.57
C ASN A 351 6.04 4.30 15.64
N THR A 352 7.19 3.98 16.21
CA THR A 352 8.45 3.79 15.47
C THR A 352 8.40 2.55 14.59
N LEU A 353 8.96 2.67 13.38
CA LEU A 353 9.14 1.57 12.44
C LEU A 353 10.60 1.15 12.36
N TYR A 354 10.81 -0.17 12.36
CA TYR A 354 12.11 -0.82 12.43
C TYR A 354 12.40 -1.65 11.18
N LEU A 355 13.68 -1.76 10.86
CA LEU A 355 14.23 -2.78 9.96
C LEU A 355 14.84 -3.92 10.77
N PHE A 356 14.87 -5.09 10.16
CA PHE A 356 15.59 -6.26 10.65
C PHE A 356 16.78 -6.54 9.73
N THR A 357 18.00 -6.51 10.24
CA THR A 357 19.22 -6.67 9.41
C THR A 357 19.40 -8.09 8.85
N LYS A 358 18.64 -9.06 9.35
CA LYS A 358 18.62 -10.41 8.78
C LYS A 358 17.64 -10.57 7.61
N ASP A 359 16.82 -9.56 7.34
CA ASP A 359 16.00 -9.54 6.14
C ASP A 359 16.87 -9.29 4.91
N THR A 360 16.43 -9.84 3.79
CA THR A 360 17.01 -9.55 2.47
C THR A 360 16.00 -8.74 1.66
N ASP A 361 16.45 -8.07 0.61
CA ASP A 361 15.56 -7.31 -0.27
C ASP A 361 14.35 -8.17 -0.70
N GLY A 362 13.14 -7.65 -0.44
CA GLY A 362 11.90 -8.31 -0.80
C GLY A 362 11.55 -9.57 0.02
N LYS A 363 12.29 -9.91 1.09
CA LYS A 363 12.04 -11.12 1.89
C LYS A 363 12.36 -10.93 3.37
N SER A 364 11.37 -11.23 4.21
CA SER A 364 11.53 -11.29 5.66
C SER A 364 12.12 -12.63 6.11
N ALA A 365 12.99 -12.58 7.12
CA ALA A 365 13.49 -13.70 7.93
C ALA A 365 12.79 -13.79 9.32
N CYS A 366 11.94 -12.81 9.66
CA CYS A 366 11.24 -12.75 10.94
C CYS A 366 9.91 -13.52 10.87
N TYR A 367 9.85 -14.71 11.47
CA TYR A 367 8.63 -15.53 11.56
C TYR A 367 8.42 -16.08 12.99
N GLY A 368 7.21 -16.52 13.30
CA GLY A 368 6.89 -17.17 14.58
C GLY A 368 7.05 -16.22 15.76
N THR A 369 7.86 -16.60 16.76
CA THR A 369 8.09 -15.78 17.96
C THR A 369 8.79 -14.46 17.67
N CYS A 370 9.49 -14.35 16.53
CA CYS A 370 10.04 -13.07 16.08
C CYS A 370 8.92 -12.07 15.84
N GLU A 371 7.91 -12.44 15.05
CA GLU A 371 6.76 -11.59 14.70
C GLU A 371 5.90 -11.22 15.91
N THR A 372 5.85 -12.10 16.92
CA THR A 372 5.17 -11.78 18.19
C THR A 372 5.84 -10.60 18.93
N ASN A 373 7.16 -10.49 18.83
CA ASN A 373 7.92 -9.38 19.45
C ASN A 373 8.08 -8.19 18.51
N TRP A 374 8.03 -8.44 17.20
CA TRP A 374 8.21 -7.47 16.14
C TRP A 374 7.05 -7.56 15.14
N PRO A 375 5.86 -7.06 15.51
CA PRO A 375 4.68 -7.13 14.65
C PRO A 375 4.95 -6.47 13.30
N ILE A 376 4.46 -7.08 12.21
CA ILE A 376 4.64 -6.51 10.88
C ILE A 376 3.90 -5.17 10.75
N PHE A 377 4.49 -4.23 10.01
CA PHE A 377 3.77 -3.07 9.51
C PHE A 377 3.26 -3.37 8.10
N TYR A 378 1.96 -3.14 7.88
CA TYR A 378 1.34 -3.28 6.58
C TYR A 378 0.31 -2.19 6.36
N SER A 379 0.32 -1.62 5.16
CA SER A 379 -0.75 -0.78 4.65
C SER A 379 -1.10 -1.16 3.22
N ASP A 380 -2.39 -1.40 2.98
CA ASP A 380 -2.94 -1.64 1.63
C ASP A 380 -2.77 -0.41 0.73
N HIS A 381 -2.75 0.80 1.31
CA HIS A 381 -2.69 2.06 0.58
C HIS A 381 -1.70 3.01 1.22
N MET A 382 -0.45 2.88 0.78
CA MET A 382 0.65 3.68 1.31
C MET A 382 0.45 5.16 1.04
N ALA A 383 0.36 5.94 2.11
CA ALA A 383 0.67 7.36 2.09
C ALA A 383 1.97 7.61 2.84
N ALA A 384 2.73 8.59 2.36
CA ALA A 384 3.92 9.08 3.02
C ALA A 384 3.88 10.60 3.07
N SER A 385 4.44 11.21 4.11
CA SER A 385 4.51 12.66 4.27
C SER A 385 5.96 13.16 4.43
N GLY A 386 6.15 14.47 4.25
CA GLY A 386 7.46 15.10 4.34
C GLY A 386 8.36 14.79 3.14
N GLU A 387 9.60 14.39 3.39
CA GLU A 387 10.60 14.07 2.36
C GLU A 387 10.45 12.66 1.77
N LEU A 388 9.55 11.85 2.33
CA LEU A 388 9.33 10.47 1.91
C LEU A 388 8.63 10.42 0.56
N LYS A 389 9.08 9.51 -0.30
CA LYS A 389 8.46 9.27 -1.60
C LYS A 389 7.70 7.96 -1.55
N VAL A 390 6.42 7.98 -1.93
CA VAL A 390 5.58 6.76 -1.97
C VAL A 390 6.21 5.66 -2.82
N GLN A 391 6.95 6.03 -3.87
CA GLN A 391 7.68 5.10 -4.74
C GLN A 391 8.77 4.28 -4.03
N ASP A 392 9.28 4.77 -2.89
CA ASP A 392 10.29 4.06 -2.10
C ASP A 392 9.63 2.97 -1.24
N PHE A 393 8.29 2.92 -1.18
CA PHE A 393 7.56 1.89 -0.48
C PHE A 393 7.15 0.75 -1.42
N GLY A 394 7.20 -0.46 -0.87
CA GLY A 394 6.78 -1.68 -1.57
C GLY A 394 5.88 -2.55 -0.71
N THR A 395 5.55 -3.71 -1.25
CA THR A 395 4.83 -4.75 -0.54
C THR A 395 5.42 -6.09 -0.92
N ILE A 396 5.73 -6.89 0.08
CA ILE A 396 6.07 -8.30 -0.10
C ILE A 396 4.88 -9.16 0.29
N VAL A 397 4.72 -10.30 -0.38
CA VAL A 397 3.86 -11.39 0.07
C VAL A 397 4.78 -12.39 0.73
N ARG A 398 4.56 -12.61 2.03
CA ARG A 398 5.35 -13.54 2.85
C ARG A 398 4.96 -14.98 2.52
N ASP A 399 5.78 -15.93 2.98
CA ASP A 399 5.58 -17.37 2.70
C ASP A 399 4.25 -17.91 3.26
N ASP A 400 3.70 -17.27 4.30
CA ASP A 400 2.39 -17.57 4.88
C ASP A 400 1.21 -16.86 4.18
N GLY A 401 1.48 -16.10 3.12
CA GLY A 401 0.49 -15.33 2.36
C GLY A 401 0.14 -13.96 2.96
N THR A 402 0.63 -13.64 4.16
CA THR A 402 0.46 -12.30 4.74
C THR A 402 1.26 -11.27 3.93
N LYS A 403 0.80 -10.02 3.94
CA LYS A 403 1.46 -8.93 3.24
C LYS A 403 2.16 -8.04 4.24
N GLN A 404 3.33 -7.53 3.86
CA GLN A 404 4.12 -6.63 4.68
C GLN A 404 4.64 -5.48 3.81
N THR A 405 4.57 -4.27 4.35
CA THR A 405 5.12 -3.09 3.68
C THR A 405 6.64 -3.11 3.77
N THR A 406 7.29 -2.72 2.69
CA THR A 406 8.74 -2.46 2.67
C THR A 406 9.01 -0.97 2.46
N TYR A 407 10.17 -0.51 2.94
CA TYR A 407 10.77 0.78 2.56
C TYR A 407 12.14 0.50 1.95
N LYS A 408 12.34 0.90 0.70
CA LYS A 408 13.56 0.67 -0.09
C LYS A 408 14.00 -0.79 -0.04
N GLY A 409 13.03 -1.68 -0.26
CA GLY A 409 13.22 -3.13 -0.24
C GLY A 409 13.17 -3.80 1.14
N MET A 410 13.37 -3.04 2.22
CA MET A 410 13.46 -3.57 3.59
C MET A 410 12.08 -3.72 4.24
N PRO A 411 11.71 -4.89 4.80
CA PRO A 411 10.45 -5.07 5.50
C PRO A 411 10.35 -4.23 6.77
N LEU A 412 9.16 -3.67 7.02
CA LEU A 412 8.88 -2.76 8.13
C LEU A 412 8.21 -3.48 9.30
N TYR A 413 8.63 -3.18 10.52
CA TYR A 413 8.10 -3.77 11.76
C TYR A 413 7.85 -2.72 12.83
N TYR A 414 6.92 -3.03 13.73
CA TYR A 414 6.80 -2.42 15.06
C TYR A 414 7.63 -3.18 16.09
N PHE A 415 7.76 -2.63 17.30
CA PHE A 415 8.32 -3.33 18.44
C PHE A 415 7.32 -3.38 19.61
N VAL A 416 7.05 -4.57 20.14
CA VAL A 416 6.00 -4.78 21.15
C VAL A 416 6.24 -4.06 22.48
N LYS A 417 7.49 -3.64 22.77
CA LYS A 417 7.80 -2.91 24.00
C LYS A 417 7.65 -1.39 23.87
N ASP A 418 7.50 -0.87 22.66
CA ASP A 418 7.18 0.55 22.47
C ASP A 418 5.72 0.77 22.90
N ALA A 419 5.54 1.55 23.97
CA ALA A 419 4.25 1.71 24.64
C ALA A 419 3.54 3.00 24.25
N LYS A 420 4.29 3.98 23.73
CA LYS A 420 3.77 5.26 23.26
C LYS A 420 4.51 5.74 22.02
N ALA A 421 3.87 6.64 21.28
CA ALA A 421 4.47 7.33 20.15
C ALA A 421 5.82 7.96 20.55
N GLY A 422 6.82 7.79 19.69
CA GLY A 422 8.19 8.24 19.90
C GLY A 422 9.05 7.32 20.77
N ASP A 423 8.52 6.23 21.33
CA ASP A 423 9.39 5.20 21.91
C ASP A 423 10.25 4.57 20.82
N VAL A 424 11.54 4.41 21.10
CA VAL A 424 12.53 3.84 20.18
C VAL A 424 13.24 2.63 20.81
N LEU A 425 12.58 1.90 21.71
CA LEU A 425 13.22 0.88 22.55
C LEU A 425 13.72 -0.34 21.76
N GLY A 426 13.26 -0.50 20.52
CA GLY A 426 13.76 -1.49 19.57
C GLY A 426 15.12 -1.16 18.98
N GLN A 427 15.62 0.08 19.13
CA GLN A 427 16.88 0.50 18.54
C GLN A 427 18.05 -0.29 19.12
N GLY A 428 18.82 -0.95 18.26
CA GLY A 428 20.00 -1.72 18.64
C GLY A 428 19.69 -3.05 19.34
N VAL A 429 18.42 -3.48 19.39
CA VAL A 429 18.09 -4.76 20.04
C VAL A 429 18.81 -5.91 19.33
N ASN A 430 19.60 -6.66 20.09
CA ASN A 430 20.43 -7.77 19.62
C ASN A 430 21.37 -7.42 18.46
N ASN A 431 21.70 -6.13 18.26
CA ASN A 431 22.48 -5.62 17.12
C ASN A 431 21.92 -6.01 15.74
N VAL A 432 20.62 -6.26 15.65
CA VAL A 432 19.95 -6.66 14.40
C VAL A 432 18.66 -5.91 14.13
N TRP A 433 18.22 -5.06 15.06
CA TRP A 433 17.02 -4.24 14.92
C TRP A 433 17.36 -2.77 15.03
N TYR A 434 16.92 -1.97 14.07
CA TYR A 434 17.26 -0.56 14.00
C TYR A 434 16.08 0.24 13.46
N VAL A 435 15.95 1.48 13.96
CA VAL A 435 15.06 2.46 13.33
C VAL A 435 15.51 2.72 11.90
N ILE A 436 14.57 3.08 11.04
CA ILE A 436 14.87 3.28 9.62
C ILE A 436 15.05 4.76 9.32
N PRO A 437 16.23 5.22 8.89
CA PRO A 437 16.40 6.60 8.47
C PRO A 437 15.72 6.85 7.11
N PRO A 438 15.11 8.02 6.89
CA PRO A 438 14.53 8.38 5.58
C PRO A 438 15.55 8.28 4.43
N SER A 439 16.81 8.61 4.72
CA SER A 439 17.92 8.59 3.76
C SER A 439 18.49 7.20 3.47
N ALA A 440 18.01 6.12 4.09
CA ALA A 440 18.49 4.75 3.83
C ALA A 440 18.58 4.51 2.31
N SER A 441 19.67 3.94 1.78
CA SER A 441 19.81 3.66 0.35
C SER A 441 19.54 2.19 0.05
N ASP A 442 19.14 1.85 -1.18
CA ASP A 442 18.78 0.48 -1.64
C ASP A 442 19.89 -0.58 -1.44
N LYS A 443 21.08 -0.19 -0.96
CA LYS A 443 22.23 -1.07 -0.69
C LYS A 443 22.90 -0.86 0.68
N GLN A 444 22.32 -0.06 1.58
CA GLN A 444 22.82 0.09 2.95
C GLN A 444 21.66 -0.02 3.93
N ALA A 445 21.31 -1.27 4.24
CA ALA A 445 20.75 -1.65 5.54
C ALA A 445 21.86 -2.19 6.46
N GLU A 446 23.10 -1.73 6.27
CA GLU A 446 24.09 -1.72 7.34
C GLU A 446 23.90 -0.36 8.03
N ALA A 447 23.46 -0.40 9.29
CA ALA A 447 23.00 0.75 10.04
C ALA A 447 24.04 1.89 10.05
N GLU A 448 23.83 2.91 9.22
CA GLU A 448 24.51 4.18 9.39
C GLU A 448 23.98 4.83 10.67
N GLN A 449 24.78 4.75 11.73
CA GLN A 449 24.62 5.56 12.93
C GLN A 449 24.77 7.05 12.55
N PRO A 450 23.99 7.96 13.15
CA PRO A 450 24.22 9.39 13.01
C PRO A 450 25.61 9.75 13.51
N SER A 451 26.42 10.27 12.59
CA SER A 451 27.73 10.88 12.84
C SER A 451 27.60 12.07 13.80
N ALA A 452 28.13 11.92 15.01
CA ALA A 452 28.70 13.03 15.77
C ALA A 452 30.23 12.82 15.75
N GLN A 453 30.92 13.72 15.04
CA GLN A 453 32.36 13.67 14.82
C GLN A 453 33.17 13.57 16.13
N ALA A 454 33.83 12.43 16.32
CA ALA A 454 35.09 12.31 17.03
C ALA A 454 36.04 11.45 16.14
N PRO A 455 37.35 11.76 16.09
CA PRO A 455 38.27 11.10 15.17
C PRO A 455 38.33 9.58 15.41
N ALA A 456 38.25 8.81 14.31
CA ALA A 456 38.17 7.35 14.34
C ALA A 456 39.40 6.72 15.00
N GLY A 457 39.20 6.00 16.11
CA GLY A 457 40.23 5.13 16.65
C GLY A 457 40.36 3.83 15.86
N LYS A 458 41.43 3.09 16.12
CA LYS A 458 41.78 1.85 15.40
C LYS A 458 40.97 0.66 15.91
N ALA A 459 40.89 -0.40 15.09
CA ALA A 459 40.29 -1.66 15.49
C ALA A 459 41.37 -2.65 15.94
N TYR A 460 41.16 -3.25 17.10
CA TYR A 460 42.03 -4.26 17.70
C TYR A 460 41.26 -5.56 17.91
N ALA A 461 41.97 -6.69 17.96
CA ALA A 461 41.41 -8.00 18.22
C ALA A 461 41.98 -8.59 19.51
N MET A 462 41.12 -9.26 20.29
CA MET A 462 41.47 -9.98 21.50
C MET A 462 40.81 -11.36 21.46
N ASP A 463 41.59 -12.42 21.28
CA ASP A 463 41.04 -13.76 21.41
C ASP A 463 40.94 -14.14 22.89
N ILE A 464 39.87 -14.87 23.24
CA ILE A 464 39.73 -15.61 24.50
C ILE A 464 40.00 -17.06 24.19
N PHE A 465 41.10 -17.60 24.71
CA PHE A 465 41.52 -18.98 24.44
C PHE A 465 42.29 -19.53 25.64
N ASN A 466 42.08 -20.81 25.96
CA ASN A 466 42.62 -21.49 27.14
C ASN A 466 42.30 -20.76 28.46
N PHE A 467 41.07 -20.25 28.59
CA PHE A 467 40.59 -19.53 29.77
C PHE A 467 41.35 -18.22 30.06
N GLU A 468 41.95 -17.62 29.03
CA GLU A 468 42.74 -16.40 29.13
C GLU A 468 42.31 -15.37 28.08
N PHE A 469 42.46 -14.09 28.41
CA PHE A 469 42.52 -13.05 27.38
C PHE A 469 43.93 -13.10 26.79
N THR A 470 44.04 -13.45 25.50
CA THR A 470 45.33 -13.76 24.84
C THR A 470 46.35 -12.64 24.88
N GLN A 471 45.91 -11.39 25.12
CA GLN A 471 46.77 -10.28 25.49
C GLN A 471 46.38 -9.81 26.91
N PRO A 472 47.16 -10.15 27.96
CA PRO A 472 46.82 -9.75 29.34
C PRO A 472 46.88 -8.22 29.54
N GLU A 473 47.62 -7.52 28.69
CA GLU A 473 47.64 -6.06 28.61
C GLU A 473 47.68 -5.62 27.14
N ILE A 474 46.83 -4.67 26.76
CA ILE A 474 46.84 -4.03 25.44
C ILE A 474 46.82 -2.51 25.59
N THR A 475 47.59 -1.80 24.77
CA THR A 475 47.56 -0.33 24.68
C THR A 475 46.90 0.08 23.36
N ILE A 476 45.89 0.94 23.43
CA ILE A 476 45.13 1.44 22.28
C ILE A 476 45.02 2.97 22.35
N GLU A 477 44.77 3.64 21.23
CA GLU A 477 44.46 5.08 21.24
C GLU A 477 43.00 5.33 21.65
N ALA A 478 42.71 6.45 22.31
CA ALA A 478 41.34 6.87 22.57
C ALA A 478 40.48 6.90 21.30
N GLY A 479 39.26 6.37 21.39
CA GLY A 479 38.33 6.19 20.27
C GLY A 479 38.45 4.83 19.59
N SER A 480 39.39 3.98 20.00
CA SER A 480 39.63 2.67 19.41
C SER A 480 38.66 1.62 19.94
N SER A 481 38.46 0.56 19.16
CA SER A 481 37.62 -0.58 19.53
C SER A 481 38.44 -1.86 19.67
N ILE A 482 38.02 -2.75 20.58
CA ILE A 482 38.56 -4.10 20.73
C ILE A 482 37.44 -5.09 20.49
N THR A 483 37.63 -5.99 19.53
CA THR A 483 36.75 -7.14 19.28
C THR A 483 37.27 -8.35 20.04
N PHE A 484 36.52 -8.77 21.05
CA PHE A 484 36.78 -9.97 21.82
C PHE A 484 36.14 -11.16 21.14
N THR A 485 36.92 -12.20 20.79
CA THR A 485 36.40 -13.41 20.15
C THR A 485 36.63 -14.61 21.03
N ASN A 486 35.58 -15.36 21.36
CA ASN A 486 35.72 -16.55 22.17
C ASN A 486 36.13 -17.75 21.31
N LYS A 487 37.30 -18.32 21.58
CA LYS A 487 37.81 -19.53 20.90
C LYS A 487 37.64 -20.78 21.77
N ASP A 488 37.35 -20.62 23.06
CA ASP A 488 37.07 -21.71 23.98
C ASP A 488 35.68 -22.29 23.75
N ASN A 489 35.50 -23.57 24.12
CA ASN A 489 34.22 -24.27 24.01
C ASN A 489 33.23 -23.94 25.15
N MET A 490 33.65 -23.12 26.12
CA MET A 490 32.81 -22.62 27.20
C MET A 490 32.45 -21.15 26.98
N GLN A 491 31.42 -20.65 27.66
CA GLN A 491 31.02 -19.24 27.52
C GLN A 491 31.90 -18.32 28.36
N HIS A 492 32.28 -17.19 27.78
CA HIS A 492 33.06 -16.14 28.43
C HIS A 492 32.39 -14.78 28.27
N ASN A 493 32.77 -13.82 29.11
CA ASN A 493 32.38 -12.43 28.96
C ASN A 493 33.51 -11.49 29.39
N VAL A 494 33.32 -10.20 29.15
CA VAL A 494 34.26 -9.13 29.49
C VAL A 494 33.55 -8.17 30.42
N VAL A 495 34.01 -8.06 31.67
CA VAL A 495 33.37 -7.25 32.72
C VAL A 495 34.41 -6.33 33.36
N SER A 496 34.12 -5.04 33.42
CA SER A 496 35.01 -4.08 34.08
C SER A 496 35.06 -4.31 35.60
N ASP A 497 36.24 -4.12 36.20
CA ASP A 497 36.37 -4.01 37.66
C ASP A 497 35.82 -2.68 38.19
N SER A 498 35.89 -1.62 37.39
CA SER A 498 35.39 -0.30 37.75
C SER A 498 33.87 -0.26 37.72
N LEU A 499 33.26 0.43 38.68
CA LEU A 499 31.82 0.60 38.78
C LEU A 499 31.42 2.06 38.52
N VAL A 500 30.29 2.26 37.86
CA VAL A 500 29.58 3.53 37.74
C VAL A 500 28.15 3.28 38.23
N ASP A 501 27.71 4.06 39.22
CA ASP A 501 26.39 3.93 39.87
C ASP A 501 26.08 2.48 40.33
N GLY A 502 27.10 1.79 40.84
CA GLY A 502 26.99 0.41 41.34
C GLY A 502 26.96 -0.68 40.27
N LYS A 503 27.13 -0.36 38.99
CA LYS A 503 27.20 -1.32 37.87
C LYS A 503 28.58 -1.29 37.20
N PRO A 504 29.05 -2.41 36.60
CA PRO A 504 30.31 -2.41 35.84
C PRO A 504 30.32 -1.33 34.76
N LEU A 505 31.46 -0.62 34.65
CA LEU A 505 31.67 0.43 33.66
C LEU A 505 31.41 -0.06 32.22
N PHE A 506 31.72 -1.33 31.96
CA PHE A 506 31.26 -2.08 30.80
C PHE A 506 31.08 -3.55 31.18
N GLN A 507 30.16 -4.22 30.48
CA GLN A 507 29.94 -5.65 30.60
C GLN A 507 29.36 -6.20 29.30
N THR A 508 29.95 -7.25 28.75
CA THR A 508 29.33 -8.03 27.67
C THR A 508 28.40 -9.11 28.25
N PRO A 509 27.44 -9.61 27.48
CA PRO A 509 26.80 -10.90 27.73
C PRO A 509 27.85 -12.03 27.79
N LEU A 510 27.45 -13.20 28.29
CA LEU A 510 28.19 -14.43 28.05
C LEU A 510 28.03 -14.82 26.58
N PHE A 511 29.15 -15.10 25.91
CA PHE A 511 29.19 -15.48 24.50
C PHE A 511 30.00 -16.76 24.31
N GLY A 512 29.50 -17.63 23.43
CA GLY A 512 29.99 -18.98 23.18
C GLY A 512 31.10 -19.05 22.13
N GLN A 513 31.56 -20.27 21.82
CA GLN A 513 32.65 -20.52 20.89
C GLN A 513 32.38 -19.91 19.50
N GLY A 514 33.33 -19.15 18.99
CA GLY A 514 33.27 -18.47 17.70
C GLY A 514 32.53 -17.13 17.72
N GLU A 515 31.83 -16.79 18.80
CA GLU A 515 31.13 -15.51 18.94
C GLU A 515 32.10 -14.39 19.33
N SER A 516 31.76 -13.17 18.93
CA SER A 516 32.56 -11.99 19.22
C SER A 516 31.72 -10.83 19.74
N TYR A 517 32.31 -10.02 20.60
CA TYR A 517 31.74 -8.75 21.09
C TYR A 517 32.77 -7.63 20.99
N THR A 518 32.36 -6.49 20.46
CA THR A 518 33.24 -5.32 20.31
C THR A 518 32.92 -4.27 21.37
N LEU A 519 33.94 -3.78 22.06
CA LEU A 519 33.87 -2.67 23.01
C LEU A 519 34.72 -1.49 22.50
N THR A 520 34.19 -0.28 22.59
CA THR A 520 34.89 0.96 22.21
C THR A 520 35.34 1.73 23.44
N PHE A 521 36.53 2.33 23.38
CA PHE A 521 37.16 3.02 24.50
C PHE A 521 37.55 4.45 24.13
N ASP A 522 36.70 5.40 24.46
CA ASP A 522 36.85 6.81 24.03
C ASP A 522 37.64 7.70 24.98
N LYS A 523 37.86 7.25 26.23
CA LYS A 523 38.51 8.06 27.26
C LYS A 523 39.88 7.50 27.61
N PRO A 524 40.96 8.30 27.56
CA PRO A 524 42.25 7.90 28.09
C PRO A 524 42.14 7.43 29.54
N GLY A 525 42.89 6.38 29.88
CA GLY A 525 42.84 5.77 31.19
C GLY A 525 43.16 4.28 31.18
N GLU A 526 43.23 3.72 32.38
CA GLU A 526 43.43 2.30 32.59
C GLU A 526 42.10 1.62 32.90
N TYR A 527 41.79 0.56 32.16
CA TYR A 527 40.59 -0.25 32.31
C TYR A 527 40.99 -1.68 32.64
N THR A 528 40.80 -2.10 33.89
CA THR A 528 40.94 -3.51 34.27
C THR A 528 39.59 -4.23 34.14
N TYR A 529 39.65 -5.48 33.72
CA TYR A 529 38.48 -6.31 33.48
C TYR A 529 38.74 -7.78 33.74
N TYR A 530 37.67 -8.55 33.88
CA TYR A 530 37.69 -9.98 34.13
C TYR A 530 36.55 -10.69 33.41
N CYS A 531 36.65 -12.02 33.34
CA CYS A 531 35.54 -12.88 32.92
C CYS A 531 34.75 -13.31 34.16
N ALA A 532 33.45 -13.05 34.21
CA ALA A 532 32.61 -13.28 35.38
C ALA A 532 32.60 -14.75 35.87
N PRO A 533 32.45 -15.77 35.00
CA PRO A 533 32.62 -17.17 35.39
C PRO A 533 33.99 -17.53 35.99
N HIS A 534 35.05 -16.78 35.65
CA HIS A 534 36.44 -17.10 35.96
C HIS A 534 37.16 -15.95 36.70
N LYS A 535 36.40 -15.16 37.48
CA LYS A 535 36.86 -13.88 38.07
C LYS A 535 38.14 -13.99 38.90
N ALA A 536 38.39 -15.14 39.50
CA ALA A 536 39.55 -15.37 40.35
C ALA A 536 40.89 -15.30 39.58
N PHE A 537 40.91 -15.69 38.31
CA PHE A 537 42.16 -15.87 37.55
C PHE A 537 42.15 -15.26 36.13
N MET A 538 40.99 -15.15 35.47
CA MET A 538 40.90 -14.63 34.10
C MET A 538 40.69 -13.11 34.13
N LYS A 539 41.79 -12.36 34.01
CA LYS A 539 41.84 -10.89 34.08
C LYS A 539 42.63 -10.30 32.93
N GLY A 540 42.29 -9.07 32.54
CA GLY A 540 43.00 -8.31 31.53
C GLY A 540 43.02 -6.82 31.84
N LYS A 541 43.86 -6.09 31.12
CA LYS A 541 44.01 -4.63 31.25
C LYS A 541 44.09 -3.95 29.88
N ILE A 542 43.38 -2.85 29.72
CA ILE A 542 43.45 -1.98 28.54
C ILE A 542 43.98 -0.62 28.98
N ILE A 543 45.03 -0.15 28.33
CA ILE A 543 45.57 1.20 28.51
C ILE A 543 45.14 2.02 27.30
N VAL A 544 44.31 3.02 27.53
CA VAL A 544 43.86 3.96 26.48
C VAL A 544 44.71 5.22 26.60
N LYS A 545 45.44 5.56 25.53
CA LYS A 545 46.32 6.74 25.47
C LYS A 545 45.70 7.90 24.73
#